data_AF-A0A1G9MQ31-F1
#
_entry.id   AF-A0A1G9MQ31-F1
#
_cell.length_a   1.000
_cell.length_b   1.000
_cell.length_c   1.000
_cell.angle_alpha   90.00
_cell.angle_beta   90.00
_cell.angle_gamma   90.00
#
_symmetry.space_group_name_H-M   'P 1'
#
loop_
_entity.id
_entity.type
_entity.pdbx_description
1 polymer ?
#
loop_
_entity_poly.entity_id
_entity_poly.type
_entity_poly.pdbx_seq_one_letter_code
_entity_poly.pdbx_strand_id
1 'polypeptide(L)'
;MKNPDKLFKEFTKYIELKGVNPQKKFTVDEIGQILDECRKNGSVDIRNSNSYNYAITGMFANQNGRNYFDFIDKSISTKINRYS
;
A
#
# COMPACT_ATOMS: atom_id res chain seq x y z
N MET A 1 3.21 -6.77 14.35
CA MET A 1 3.02 -5.99 13.10
C MET A 1 2.25 -4.73 13.44
N LYS A 2 2.80 -3.54 13.19
CA LYS A 2 2.13 -2.27 13.50
C LYS A 2 0.97 -2.06 12.52
N ASN A 3 0.02 -1.19 12.86
CA ASN A 3 -1.13 -0.92 12.00
C ASN A 3 -0.75 -0.39 10.59
N PRO A 4 0.25 0.49 10.41
CA PRO A 4 0.75 0.86 9.08
C PRO A 4 1.23 -0.34 8.26
N ASP A 5 1.96 -1.28 8.89
CA ASP A 5 2.46 -2.49 8.21
C ASP A 5 1.31 -3.39 7.74
N LYS A 6 0.20 -3.44 8.51
CA LYS A 6 -1.02 -4.17 8.12
C LYS A 6 -1.65 -3.55 6.87
N LEU A 7 -1.77 -2.23 6.81
CA LEU A 7 -2.30 -1.53 5.65
C LEU A 7 -1.42 -1.75 4.43
N PHE A 8 -0.10 -1.63 4.57
CA PHE A 8 0.83 -1.86 3.47
C PHE A 8 0.71 -3.29 2.92
N LYS A 9 0.61 -4.31 3.78
CA LYS A 9 0.43 -5.70 3.37
C LYS A 9 -0.88 -5.94 2.62
N GLU A 10 -1.98 -5.33 3.07
CA GLU A 10 -3.26 -5.47 2.35
C GLU A 10 -3.25 -4.75 1.01
N PHE A 11 -2.59 -3.59 0.94
CA PHE A 11 -2.36 -2.88 -0.32
C PHE A 11 -1.54 -3.71 -1.32
N THR A 12 -0.44 -4.35 -0.88
CA THR A 12 0.36 -5.22 -1.78
C THR A 12 -0.45 -6.42 -2.28
N LYS A 13 -1.25 -7.05 -1.41
CA LYS A 13 -2.14 -8.15 -1.82
C LYS A 13 -3.17 -7.68 -2.84
N TYR A 14 -3.74 -6.49 -2.67
CA TYR A 14 -4.70 -5.94 -3.63
C TYR A 14 -4.06 -5.78 -5.02
N ILE A 15 -2.85 -5.22 -5.08
CA ILE A 15 -2.09 -5.07 -6.33
C ILE A 15 -1.85 -6.43 -7.00
N GLU A 16 -1.38 -7.42 -6.24
CA GLU A 16 -1.13 -8.78 -6.72
C GLU A 16 -2.40 -9.43 -7.27
N LEU A 17 -3.51 -9.37 -6.52
CA LEU A 17 -4.80 -9.97 -6.90
C LEU A 17 -5.44 -9.29 -8.12
N LYS A 18 -5.26 -7.98 -8.27
CA LYS A 18 -5.79 -7.21 -9.40
C LYS A 18 -4.87 -7.23 -10.62
N GLY A 19 -3.70 -7.88 -10.54
CA GLY A 19 -2.73 -7.91 -11.62
C GLY A 19 -2.20 -6.53 -12.00
N VAL A 20 -2.17 -5.58 -11.06
CA VAL A 20 -1.69 -4.23 -11.34
C VAL A 20 -0.17 -4.25 -11.44
N ASN A 21 0.37 -3.56 -12.46
CA ASN A 21 1.81 -3.46 -12.66
C ASN A 21 2.48 -2.90 -11.39
N PRO A 22 3.39 -3.64 -10.73
CA PRO A 22 4.07 -3.18 -9.52
C PRO A 22 5.01 -1.98 -9.75
N GLN A 23 5.34 -1.68 -11.02
CA GLN A 23 6.08 -0.47 -11.41
C GLN A 23 5.16 0.76 -11.58
N LYS A 24 3.84 0.59 -11.44
CA LYS A 24 2.91 1.72 -11.44
C LYS A 24 3.20 2.58 -10.20
N LYS A 25 3.34 3.88 -10.42
CA LYS A 25 3.28 4.88 -9.35
C LYS A 25 1.82 5.04 -8.94
N PHE A 26 1.54 4.83 -7.66
CA PHE A 26 0.23 5.09 -7.10
C PHE A 26 0.27 6.42 -6.36
N THR A 27 -0.71 7.28 -6.59
CA THR A 27 -0.88 8.47 -5.77
C THR A 27 -1.30 8.09 -4.35
N VAL A 28 -0.98 8.93 -3.37
CA VAL A 28 -1.42 8.72 -1.98
C VAL A 28 -2.94 8.59 -1.90
N ASP A 29 -3.67 9.37 -2.72
CA ASP A 29 -5.12 9.34 -2.82
C ASP A 29 -5.63 8.01 -3.37
N GLU A 30 -5.04 7.47 -4.45
CA GLU A 30 -5.39 6.14 -4.98
C GLU A 30 -5.19 5.05 -3.93
N ILE A 31 -4.10 5.12 -3.15
CA ILE A 31 -3.84 4.14 -2.10
C ILE A 31 -4.86 4.27 -0.97
N GLY A 32 -5.21 5.50 -0.58
CA GLY A 32 -6.25 5.75 0.40
C GLY A 32 -7.59 5.14 -0.03
N GLN A 33 -7.99 5.35 -1.28
CA GLN A 33 -9.22 4.77 -1.83
C GLN A 33 -9.20 3.23 -1.83
N ILE A 34 -8.09 2.62 -2.26
CA ILE A 34 -7.93 1.16 -2.24
C ILE A 34 -8.04 0.61 -0.82
N LEU A 35 -7.36 1.26 0.14
CA LEU A 35 -7.39 0.83 1.54
C LEU A 35 -8.77 1.02 2.18
N ASP A 36 -9.53 2.04 1.77
CA ASP A 36 -10.91 2.23 2.19
C ASP A 36 -11.83 1.12 1.63
N GLU A 37 -11.63 0.72 0.37
CA GLU A 37 -12.33 -0.44 -0.21
C GLU A 37 -11.98 -1.73 0.55
N CYS A 38 -10.69 -1.98 0.82
CA CYS A 38 -10.24 -3.13 1.61
C CYS A 38 -10.84 -3.13 3.02
N ARG A 39 -11.00 -1.95 3.65
CA ARG A 39 -11.66 -1.81 4.94
C ARG A 39 -13.16 -2.11 4.86
N LYS A 40 -13.86 -1.57 3.87
CA LYS A 40 -15.30 -1.84 3.65
C LYS A 40 -15.57 -3.33 3.40
N ASN A 41 -14.66 -4.01 2.72
CA ASN A 41 -14.76 -5.44 2.41
C ASN A 41 -14.27 -6.34 3.56
N GLY A 42 -13.86 -5.78 4.70
CA GLY A 42 -13.41 -6.54 5.87
C GLY A 42 -11.98 -7.10 5.78
N SER A 43 -11.22 -6.77 4.73
CA SER A 43 -9.82 -7.20 4.58
C SER A 43 -8.87 -6.46 5.53
N VAL A 44 -9.24 -5.25 5.97
CA VAL A 44 -8.52 -4.46 6.98
C VAL A 44 -9.29 -4.50 8.30
N ASP A 45 -8.77 -5.22 9.31
CA ASP A 45 -9.38 -5.34 10.64
C ASP A 45 -9.05 -4.15 11.58
N ILE A 46 -8.83 -2.96 11.02
CA ILE A 46 -8.65 -1.72 11.80
C ILE A 46 -10.01 -1.02 11.88
N ARG A 47 -10.82 -1.44 12.86
CA ARG A 47 -12.20 -0.97 13.01
C ARG A 47 -12.29 0.48 13.47
N ASN A 48 -11.39 0.88 14.38
CA ASN A 48 -11.35 2.23 14.93
C ASN A 48 -10.81 3.22 13.88
N SER A 49 -11.62 4.23 13.53
CA SER A 49 -11.27 5.24 12.52
C SER A 49 -10.05 6.08 12.90
N ASN A 50 -9.83 6.39 14.18
CA ASN A 50 -8.65 7.15 14.61
C ASN A 50 -7.39 6.29 14.43
N SER A 51 -7.45 5.01 14.78
CA SER A 51 -6.34 4.07 14.56
C SER A 51 -6.06 3.84 13.08
N TYR A 52 -7.09 3.85 12.23
CA TYR A 52 -6.97 3.75 10.79
C TYR A 52 -6.31 5.00 10.20
N ASN A 53 -6.80 6.19 10.54
CA ASN A 53 -6.24 7.46 10.07
C ASN A 53 -4.78 7.61 10.52
N TYR A 54 -4.48 7.28 11.77
CA TYR A 54 -3.10 7.29 12.27
C TYR A 54 -2.20 6.30 11.52
N ALA A 55 -2.74 5.14 11.15
CA ALA A 55 -2.00 4.13 10.39
C ALA A 55 -1.74 4.55 8.94
N ILE A 56 -2.71 5.19 8.29
CA ILE A 56 -2.58 5.82 6.97
C ILE A 56 -1.49 6.90 7.02
N THR A 57 -1.58 7.83 7.97
CA THR A 57 -0.55 8.86 8.16
C THR A 57 0.83 8.24 8.40
N GLY A 58 0.92 7.19 9.23
CA GLY A 58 2.16 6.47 9.48
C GLY A 58 2.74 5.77 8.26
N MET A 59 1.90 5.28 7.34
CA MET A 59 2.32 4.65 6.09
C MET A 59 2.97 5.66 5.13
N PHE A 60 2.55 6.94 5.19
CA PHE A 60 3.05 8.01 4.33
C PHE A 60 3.99 9.00 5.00
N ALA A 61 4.25 8.87 6.30
CA ALA A 61 5.04 9.83 7.09
C ALA A 61 6.46 10.10 6.52
N ASN A 62 7.05 9.13 5.82
CA ASN A 62 8.40 9.24 5.24
C ASN A 62 8.43 9.64 3.76
N GLN A 63 7.30 10.07 3.17
CA GLN A 63 7.22 10.39 1.74
C GLN A 63 7.81 11.78 1.37
N ASN A 64 8.33 12.57 2.32
CA ASN A 64 9.04 13.84 2.08
C ASN A 64 8.35 14.79 1.08
N GLY A 65 7.02 14.95 1.19
CA GLY A 65 6.23 15.83 0.31
C GLY A 65 5.90 15.25 -1.07
N ARG A 66 6.15 13.96 -1.31
CA ARG A 66 5.72 13.27 -2.54
C ARG A 66 4.26 12.85 -2.41
N ASN A 67 3.48 13.15 -3.45
CA ASN A 67 2.07 12.73 -3.56
C ASN A 67 1.91 11.36 -4.23
N TYR A 68 3.00 10.63 -4.42
CA TYR A 68 3.00 9.30 -5.01
C TYR A 68 3.90 8.34 -4.23
N PHE A 69 3.44 7.11 -4.11
CA PHE A 69 4.19 5.97 -3.61
C PHE A 69 4.86 5.28 -4.79
N ASP A 70 6.17 5.10 -4.67
CA ASP A 70 6.96 4.32 -5.59
C ASP A 70 7.46 3.09 -4.84
N PHE A 71 7.27 1.90 -5.42
CA PHE A 71 7.85 0.67 -4.90
C PHE A 71 9.35 0.68 -5.21
N ILE A 72 10.12 1.46 -4.46
CA ILE A 72 11.58 1.43 -4.51
C ILE A 72 12.05 0.20 -3.75
N ASP A 73 11.73 -0.98 -4.28
CA ASP A 73 12.39 -2.18 -3.85
C ASP A 73 13.54 -2.46 -4.83
N LYS A 74 14.77 -2.18 -4.37
CA LYS A 74 15.99 -2.55 -5.09
C LYS A 74 16.11 -4.06 -5.33
N SER A 75 15.27 -4.89 -4.70
CA SER A 75 15.23 -6.35 -4.86
C SER A 75 14.11 -6.87 -5.78
N ILE A 76 13.06 -6.08 -6.06
CA ILE A 76 11.95 -6.49 -6.97
C ILE A 76 12.38 -6.42 -8.44
N SER A 77 13.21 -5.44 -8.83
CA SER A 77 13.69 -5.35 -10.23
C SER A 77 14.53 -6.57 -10.64
N THR A 78 15.21 -7.21 -9.69
CA THR A 78 16.07 -8.38 -9.94
C THR A 78 15.28 -9.69 -10.07
N LYS A 79 14.07 -9.78 -9.50
CA LYS A 79 13.24 -10.99 -9.63
C LYS A 79 12.52 -11.06 -10.98
N ILE A 80 12.16 -9.92 -11.58
CA ILE A 80 11.49 -9.89 -12.88
C ILE A 80 12.47 -10.26 -14.01
N ASN A 81 13.72 -9.78 -13.95
CA ASN A 81 14.77 -10.10 -14.93
C ASN A 81 15.35 -11.52 -14.84
N ARG A 82 14.90 -12.36 -13.89
CA ARG A 82 15.34 -13.77 -13.79
C ARG A 82 14.39 -14.77 -14.47
N TYR A 83 13.29 -14.27 -15.03
CA TYR A 83 12.33 -15.07 -15.80
C TYR A 83 12.12 -14.50 -17.22
N SER A 84 13.05 -13.67 -17.71
CA SER A 84 13.10 -13.18 -19.10
C SER A 84 14.17 -13.93 -19.89
#